data_AF-A0A7W1YKB1-F1
#
_entry.id   AF-A0A7W1YKB1-F1
#
_cell.length_a   1.000
_cell.length_b   1.000
_cell.length_c   1.000
_cell.angle_alpha   90.00
_cell.angle_beta   90.00
_cell.angle_gamma   90.00
#
_symmetry.space_group_name_H-M   'P 1'
#
loop_
_entity.id
_entity.type
_entity.pdbx_description
1 polymer ?
#
loop_
_entity_poly.entity_id
_entity_poly.type
_entity_poly.pdbx_seq_one_letter_code
_entity_poly.pdbx_strand_id
1 'polypeptide(L)'
;VAQFRQAVHGEALELAGAGRHDDALARLDRQRGARPWLDTATWEREVRTAKAAHLVAHQHAEQGEALFLTLREEAPDDATICRAMLAAFAGRDDAPPSLVGAAMVLARQGSGPLAPDVQQVLTGALGRDGPFGESNENLRDLLLARDPGITATVLPWLDGDDYTRRFNAFAVLEKAGALGDGDRLRFHLVTLLSYSSSYTVTGEAATWLETESAKPGWAERKRAARLPAITGARCLHSGNELADRAVALLAGPFGDESAVAALAWCADPDQDLRWNGYRILAAGHRLERLDVPAFHAATLTSFDPLFATPAFLAAVTFCSAQRGTPGAPAARQALAAGAQHISKEIDLYEKSEARFMKQRAAGCREQLVRVTAAQAELGR
;
A
#
# COMPACT_ATOMS: atom_id res chain seq x y z
N VAL A 1 49.71 -10.35 37.40
CA VAL A 1 48.82 -10.72 36.26
C VAL A 1 47.72 -9.69 36.04
N ALA A 2 46.84 -9.39 37.01
CA ALA A 2 45.74 -8.42 36.83
C ALA A 2 46.21 -7.01 36.40
N GLN A 3 47.20 -6.43 37.09
CA GLN A 3 47.78 -5.12 36.73
C GLN A 3 48.34 -5.10 35.29
N PHE A 4 48.95 -6.19 34.84
CA PHE A 4 49.46 -6.31 33.47
C PHE A 4 48.31 -6.34 32.46
N ARG A 5 47.24 -7.10 32.73
CA ARG A 5 46.04 -7.13 31.88
C ARG A 5 45.45 -5.73 31.73
N GLN A 6 45.33 -5.00 32.84
CA GLN A 6 44.82 -3.63 32.84
C GLN A 6 45.70 -2.67 32.04
N ALA A 7 47.03 -2.79 32.16
CA ALA A 7 47.96 -1.94 31.40
C ALA A 7 47.86 -2.18 29.89
N VAL A 8 47.80 -3.44 29.45
CA VAL A 8 47.63 -3.78 28.02
C VAL A 8 46.29 -3.29 27.47
N HIS A 9 45.21 -3.47 28.24
CA HIS A 9 43.89 -2.97 27.86
C HIS A 9 43.87 -1.43 27.74
N GLY A 10 44.44 -0.73 28.73
CA GLY A 10 44.55 0.73 28.72
C GLY A 10 45.34 1.26 27.53
N GLU A 11 46.49 0.65 27.20
CA GLU A 11 47.30 1.02 26.03
C GLU A 11 46.50 0.85 24.72
N ALA A 12 45.76 -0.25 24.57
CA ALA A 12 44.94 -0.49 23.39
C ALA A 12 43.80 0.53 23.25
N LEU A 13 43.13 0.89 24.37
CA LEU A 13 42.08 1.90 24.38
C LEU A 13 42.61 3.30 24.07
N GLU A 14 43.81 3.65 24.55
CA GLU A 14 44.46 4.92 24.24
C GLU A 14 44.75 5.05 22.74
N LEU A 15 45.32 4.01 22.13
CA LEU A 15 45.56 3.96 20.69
C LEU A 15 44.25 4.06 19.89
N ALA A 16 43.22 3.32 20.29
CA ALA A 16 41.91 3.37 19.65
C ALA A 16 41.25 4.76 19.79
N GLY A 17 41.36 5.40 20.96
CA GLY A 17 40.86 6.76 21.20
C GLY A 17 41.56 7.82 20.33
N ALA A 18 42.81 7.56 19.92
CA ALA A 18 43.54 8.39 18.97
C ALA A 18 43.26 8.05 17.49
N GLY A 19 42.26 7.20 17.19
CA GLY A 19 41.93 6.75 15.83
C GLY A 19 42.91 5.71 15.25
N ARG A 20 43.90 5.26 16.02
CA ARG A 20 44.94 4.30 15.60
C ARG A 20 44.48 2.86 15.84
N HIS A 21 43.33 2.50 15.29
CA HIS A 21 42.67 1.22 15.56
C HIS A 21 43.48 0.01 15.10
N ASP A 22 44.14 0.10 13.94
CA ASP A 22 44.96 -1.01 13.43
C ASP A 22 46.23 -1.22 14.26
N ASP A 23 46.83 -0.14 14.77
CA ASP A 23 47.96 -0.21 15.71
C ASP A 23 47.54 -0.86 17.04
N ALA A 24 46.35 -0.51 17.55
CA ALA A 24 45.79 -1.11 18.75
C ALA A 24 45.57 -2.63 18.57
N LEU A 25 45.00 -3.06 17.44
CA LEU A 25 44.81 -4.48 17.13
C LEU A 25 46.13 -5.23 16.97
N ALA A 26 47.11 -4.65 16.25
CA ALA A 26 48.44 -5.23 16.11
C ALA A 26 49.17 -5.33 17.45
N ARG A 27 48.94 -4.37 18.36
CA ARG A 27 49.49 -4.40 19.71
C ARG A 27 48.89 -5.55 20.52
N LEU A 28 47.58 -5.74 20.49
CA LEU A 28 46.89 -6.84 21.17
C LEU A 28 47.36 -8.21 20.65
N ASP A 29 47.46 -8.37 19.33
CA ASP A 29 47.93 -9.61 18.71
C ASP A 29 49.37 -9.95 19.14
N ARG A 30 50.27 -8.95 19.16
CA ARG A 30 51.64 -9.14 19.66
C ARG A 30 51.66 -9.60 21.12
N GLN A 31 50.80 -9.03 21.98
CA GLN A 31 50.75 -9.41 23.39
C GLN A 31 50.23 -10.83 23.56
N ARG A 32 49.22 -11.25 22.79
CA ARG A 32 48.69 -12.61 22.74
C ARG A 32 49.75 -13.61 22.24
N GLY A 33 50.46 -13.30 21.17
CA GLY A 33 51.53 -14.14 20.63
C GLY A 33 52.71 -14.31 21.60
N ALA A 34 53.09 -13.25 22.31
CA ALA A 34 54.14 -13.31 23.33
C ALA A 34 53.68 -14.03 24.62
N ARG A 35 52.37 -14.07 24.89
CA ARG A 35 51.79 -14.59 26.14
C ARG A 35 50.50 -15.36 25.83
N PRO A 36 50.60 -16.67 25.50
CA PRO A 36 49.43 -17.47 25.12
C PRO A 36 48.32 -17.56 26.19
N TRP A 37 48.63 -17.26 27.46
CA TRP A 37 47.64 -17.20 28.55
C TRP A 37 46.79 -15.92 28.54
N LEU A 38 47.16 -14.91 27.75
CA LEU A 38 46.46 -13.64 27.67
C LEU A 38 45.33 -13.73 26.64
N ASP A 39 44.11 -13.97 27.12
CA ASP A 39 42.91 -13.78 26.30
C ASP A 39 42.62 -12.28 26.08
N THR A 40 42.72 -11.86 24.81
CA THR A 40 42.51 -10.49 24.31
C THR A 40 41.20 -10.33 23.53
N ALA A 41 40.39 -11.39 23.36
CA ALA A 41 39.27 -11.39 22.43
C ALA A 41 38.23 -10.29 22.71
N THR A 42 37.91 -10.05 23.99
CA THR A 42 37.02 -8.95 24.40
C THR A 42 37.58 -7.58 24.02
N TRP A 43 38.88 -7.35 24.25
CA TRP A 43 39.53 -6.07 23.93
C TRP A 43 39.63 -5.84 22.42
N GLU A 44 39.92 -6.88 21.64
CA GLU A 44 39.92 -6.83 20.18
C GLU A 44 38.53 -6.46 19.64
N ARG A 45 37.46 -6.98 20.27
CA ARG A 45 36.08 -6.61 19.92
C ARG A 45 35.76 -5.16 20.26
N GLU A 46 36.18 -4.67 21.44
CA GLU A 46 36.02 -3.26 21.82
C GLU A 46 36.72 -2.32 20.83
N VAL A 47 37.96 -2.62 20.45
CA VAL A 47 38.72 -1.82 19.46
C VAL A 47 38.07 -1.85 18.08
N ARG A 48 37.60 -3.02 17.61
CA ARG A 48 36.87 -3.15 16.33
C ARG A 48 35.54 -2.40 16.35
N THR A 49 34.82 -2.41 17.46
CA THR A 49 33.57 -1.65 17.66
C THR A 49 33.85 -0.14 17.58
N ALA A 50 34.91 0.33 18.25
CA ALA A 50 35.34 1.73 18.16
C ALA A 50 35.78 2.12 16.73
N LYS A 51 36.48 1.22 16.03
CA LYS A 51 36.86 1.41 14.61
C LYS A 51 35.63 1.57 13.72
N ALA A 52 34.61 0.72 13.91
CA ALA A 52 33.36 0.81 13.14
C ALA A 52 32.66 2.16 13.35
N ALA A 53 32.52 2.60 14.59
CA ALA A 53 31.95 3.91 14.92
C ALA A 53 32.78 5.07 14.33
N HIS A 54 34.11 4.97 14.38
CA HIS A 54 35.01 5.97 13.79
C HIS A 54 34.83 6.09 12.28
N LEU A 55 34.71 4.97 11.56
CA LEU A 55 34.45 4.95 10.12
C LEU A 55 33.14 5.68 9.78
N VAL A 56 32.06 5.40 10.52
CA VAL A 56 30.76 6.08 10.31
C VAL A 56 30.89 7.60 10.54
N ALA A 57 31.58 8.00 11.62
CA ALA A 57 31.79 9.42 11.94
C ALA A 57 32.61 10.17 10.87
N HIS A 58 33.48 9.47 10.14
CA HIS A 58 34.35 10.04 9.10
C HIS A 58 33.84 9.76 7.68
N GLN A 59 32.52 9.69 7.49
CA GLN A 59 31.86 9.54 6.19
C GLN A 59 32.18 8.24 5.43
N HIS A 60 32.62 7.21 6.14
CA HIS A 60 32.80 5.84 5.61
C HIS A 60 31.70 4.92 6.13
N ALA A 61 30.44 5.35 5.98
CA ALA A 61 29.26 4.69 6.55
C ALA A 61 29.12 3.23 6.13
N GLU A 62 29.28 2.92 4.83
CA GLU A 62 29.18 1.54 4.30
C GLU A 62 30.25 0.60 4.90
N GLN A 63 31.50 1.08 5.06
CA GLN A 63 32.58 0.29 5.66
C GLN A 63 32.36 0.10 7.16
N GLY A 64 31.86 1.15 7.83
CA GLY A 64 31.45 1.09 9.23
C GLY A 64 30.32 0.07 9.44
N GLU A 65 29.28 0.10 8.60
CA GLU A 65 28.19 -0.88 8.63
C GLU A 65 28.71 -2.30 8.41
N ALA A 66 29.51 -2.54 7.37
CA ALA A 66 30.07 -3.85 7.09
C ALA A 66 30.84 -4.41 8.29
N LEU A 67 31.64 -3.57 8.97
CA LEU A 67 32.36 -3.97 10.17
C LEU A 67 31.42 -4.26 11.35
N PHE A 68 30.38 -3.46 11.54
CA PHE A 68 29.35 -3.77 12.55
C PHE A 68 28.62 -5.07 12.25
N LEU A 69 28.31 -5.37 10.98
CA LEU A 69 27.68 -6.63 10.59
C LEU A 69 28.57 -7.82 10.91
N THR A 70 29.85 -7.78 10.56
CA THR A 70 30.80 -8.85 10.94
C THR A 70 30.88 -9.03 12.46
N LEU A 71 30.93 -7.94 13.22
CA LEU A 71 30.92 -8.01 14.69
C LEU A 71 29.63 -8.63 15.24
N ARG A 72 28.48 -8.36 14.61
CA ARG A 72 27.20 -8.96 14.97
C ARG A 72 27.06 -10.40 14.52
N GLU A 73 27.68 -10.82 13.44
CA GLU A 73 27.74 -12.24 13.07
C GLU A 73 28.54 -13.05 14.11
N GLU A 74 29.64 -12.49 14.61
CA GLU A 74 30.44 -13.10 15.68
C GLU A 74 29.72 -13.12 17.04
N ALA A 75 28.93 -12.08 17.35
CA ALA A 75 28.21 -11.93 18.62
C ALA A 75 26.83 -11.25 18.43
N PRO A 76 25.79 -12.00 17.98
CA PRO A 76 24.50 -11.44 17.55
C PRO A 76 23.76 -10.62 18.61
N ASP A 77 23.88 -11.04 19.88
CA ASP A 77 23.19 -10.46 21.02
C ASP A 77 24.10 -9.55 21.88
N ASP A 78 25.28 -9.14 21.40
CA ASP A 78 26.16 -8.26 22.18
C ASP A 78 25.57 -6.83 22.26
N ALA A 79 25.09 -6.47 23.44
CA ALA A 79 24.46 -5.18 23.74
C ALA A 79 25.41 -3.99 23.53
N THR A 80 26.72 -4.21 23.64
CA THR A 80 27.72 -3.14 23.47
C THR A 80 27.88 -2.81 22.00
N ILE A 81 27.97 -3.83 21.14
CA ILE A 81 28.01 -3.66 19.68
C ILE A 81 26.72 -2.98 19.19
N CYS A 82 25.56 -3.48 19.63
CA CYS A 82 24.27 -2.91 19.20
C CYS A 82 24.10 -1.45 19.63
N ARG A 83 24.53 -1.08 20.85
CA ARG A 83 24.49 0.33 21.31
C ARG A 83 25.45 1.21 20.53
N ALA A 84 26.66 0.74 20.24
CA ALA A 84 27.61 1.48 19.43
C ALA A 84 27.10 1.72 18.01
N MET A 85 26.44 0.71 17.41
CA MET A 85 25.82 0.82 16.10
C MET A 85 24.66 1.84 16.11
N LEU A 86 23.79 1.82 17.13
CA LEU A 86 22.76 2.85 17.32
C LEU A 86 23.35 4.24 17.46
N ALA A 87 24.35 4.41 18.34
CA ALA A 87 24.98 5.71 18.53
C ALA A 87 25.64 6.25 17.24
N ALA A 88 26.15 5.37 16.38
CA ALA A 88 26.79 5.76 15.12
C ALA A 88 25.78 6.15 14.02
N PHE A 89 24.61 5.52 13.97
CA PHE A 89 23.66 5.67 12.86
C PHE A 89 22.31 6.31 13.21
N ALA A 90 21.89 6.35 14.47
CA ALA A 90 20.60 6.87 14.86
C ALA A 90 20.45 8.35 14.46
N GLY A 91 19.32 8.68 13.84
CA GLY A 91 19.01 10.04 13.38
C GLY A 91 19.63 10.44 12.05
N ARG A 92 20.37 9.56 11.37
CA ARG A 92 20.82 9.80 10.00
C ARG A 92 19.74 9.43 8.98
N ASP A 93 19.64 10.20 7.91
CA ASP A 93 18.70 9.92 6.80
C ASP A 93 19.08 8.65 6.02
N ASP A 94 20.37 8.29 6.02
CA ASP A 94 20.96 7.11 5.38
C ASP A 94 21.16 5.93 6.35
N ALA A 95 20.42 5.90 7.47
CA ALA A 95 20.54 4.82 8.46
C ALA A 95 20.27 3.44 7.81
N PRO A 96 21.16 2.45 8.01
CA PRO A 96 21.05 1.19 7.31
C PRO A 96 19.91 0.31 7.85
N PRO A 97 19.31 -0.58 7.03
CA PRO A 97 18.28 -1.51 7.49
C PRO A 97 18.74 -2.41 8.64
N SER A 98 20.03 -2.76 8.67
CA SER A 98 20.66 -3.57 9.72
C SER A 98 20.56 -2.95 11.12
N LEU A 99 20.38 -1.63 11.21
CA LEU A 99 20.17 -0.90 12.45
C LEU A 99 18.89 -1.34 13.19
N VAL A 100 17.85 -1.70 12.45
CA VAL A 100 16.58 -2.20 13.03
C VAL A 100 16.85 -3.49 13.83
N GLY A 101 17.67 -4.38 13.29
CA GLY A 101 18.06 -5.61 13.99
C GLY A 101 18.83 -5.34 15.28
N ALA A 102 19.64 -4.27 15.35
CA ALA A 102 20.37 -3.90 16.56
C ALA A 102 19.42 -3.29 17.61
N ALA A 103 18.50 -2.44 17.17
CA ALA A 103 17.45 -1.88 18.02
C ALA A 103 16.55 -2.98 18.61
N MET A 104 16.18 -3.99 17.82
CA MET A 104 15.40 -5.14 18.27
C MET A 104 16.12 -5.94 19.36
N VAL A 105 17.42 -6.18 19.25
CA VAL A 105 18.21 -6.89 20.28
C VAL A 105 18.18 -6.13 21.60
N LEU A 106 18.48 -4.83 21.56
CA LEU A 106 18.46 -3.98 22.76
C LEU A 106 17.07 -3.88 23.40
N ALA A 107 16.05 -3.85 22.55
CA ALA A 107 14.66 -3.88 22.99
C ALA A 107 14.21 -5.24 23.54
N ARG A 108 14.89 -6.35 23.24
CA ARG A 108 14.58 -7.65 23.89
C ARG A 108 15.31 -7.83 25.22
N GLN A 109 16.49 -7.22 25.36
CA GLN A 109 17.31 -7.37 26.57
C GLN A 109 16.88 -6.47 27.72
N GLY A 110 16.20 -5.35 27.44
CA GLY A 110 15.65 -4.47 28.47
C GLY A 110 14.26 -4.89 28.96
N SER A 111 13.90 -4.51 30.18
CA SER A 111 12.58 -4.75 30.77
C SER A 111 11.73 -3.49 31.02
N GLY A 112 12.31 -2.29 30.86
CA GLY A 112 11.64 -1.01 31.08
C GLY A 112 11.09 -0.38 29.79
N PRO A 113 10.79 0.92 29.78
CA PRO A 113 10.53 1.66 28.52
C PRO A 113 11.69 1.54 27.53
N LEU A 114 11.40 1.69 26.23
CA LEU A 114 12.44 1.78 25.21
C LEU A 114 13.30 3.03 25.42
N ALA A 115 14.60 2.93 25.13
CA ALA A 115 15.45 4.10 25.04
C ALA A 115 15.02 4.95 23.81
N PRO A 116 15.15 6.29 23.85
CA PRO A 116 14.63 7.15 22.79
C PRO A 116 15.16 6.85 21.38
N ASP A 117 16.44 6.49 21.26
CA ASP A 117 17.10 6.11 20.01
C ASP A 117 16.57 4.77 19.47
N VAL A 118 16.40 3.78 20.36
CA VAL A 118 15.78 2.49 20.04
C VAL A 118 14.34 2.70 19.56
N GLN A 119 13.56 3.49 20.31
CA GLN A 119 12.18 3.81 19.96
C GLN A 119 12.11 4.46 18.58
N GLN A 120 12.92 5.49 18.32
CA GLN A 120 12.95 6.19 17.04
C GLN A 120 13.22 5.24 15.87
N VAL A 121 14.22 4.35 16.00
CA VAL A 121 14.56 3.39 14.94
C VAL A 121 13.42 2.39 14.71
N LEU A 122 12.84 1.83 15.78
CA LEU A 122 11.77 0.84 15.68
C LEU A 122 10.46 1.43 15.15
N THR A 123 10.07 2.62 15.60
CA THR A 123 8.91 3.33 15.03
C THR A 123 9.14 3.73 13.58
N GLY A 124 10.37 4.13 13.23
CA GLY A 124 10.76 4.40 11.85
C GLY A 124 10.67 3.16 10.96
N ALA A 125 11.10 2.00 11.47
CA ALA A 125 10.98 0.72 10.79
C ALA A 125 9.51 0.33 10.58
N LEU A 126 8.67 0.48 11.61
CA LEU A 126 7.23 0.24 11.52
C LEU A 126 6.57 1.08 10.42
N GLY A 127 7.07 2.29 10.16
CA GLY A 127 6.56 3.15 9.11
C GLY A 127 7.02 2.81 7.68
N ARG A 128 7.99 1.91 7.50
CA ARG A 128 8.57 1.57 6.18
C ARG A 128 8.42 0.09 5.83
N ASP A 129 8.46 -0.78 6.83
CA ASP A 129 8.40 -2.22 6.66
C ASP A 129 6.94 -2.65 6.47
N GLY A 130 6.65 -3.40 5.41
CA GLY A 130 5.29 -3.75 5.00
C GLY A 130 4.49 -4.45 6.11
N PRO A 131 3.17 -4.24 6.22
CA PRO A 131 2.39 -4.50 7.44
C PRO A 131 2.23 -5.97 7.83
N PHE A 132 2.65 -6.90 6.98
CA PHE A 132 2.47 -8.34 7.16
C PHE A 132 3.77 -9.06 7.49
N GLY A 133 3.64 -10.25 8.06
CA GLY A 133 4.74 -11.13 8.39
C GLY A 133 5.17 -11.06 9.86
N GLU A 134 5.73 -12.17 10.33
CA GLU A 134 6.08 -12.40 11.74
C GLU A 134 7.04 -11.34 12.28
N SER A 135 8.00 -10.87 11.48
CA SER A 135 8.94 -9.82 11.89
C SER A 135 8.22 -8.53 12.29
N ASN A 136 7.21 -8.13 11.52
CA ASN A 136 6.48 -6.89 11.76
C ASN A 136 5.43 -7.03 12.87
N GLU A 137 4.85 -8.21 13.03
CA GLU A 137 4.04 -8.54 14.21
C GLU A 137 4.87 -8.43 15.49
N ASN A 138 6.05 -9.04 15.51
CA ASN A 138 6.98 -8.95 16.65
C ASN A 138 7.40 -7.51 16.95
N LEU A 139 7.60 -6.68 15.91
CA LEU A 139 7.89 -5.26 16.07
C LEU A 139 6.73 -4.51 16.73
N ARG A 140 5.50 -4.72 16.26
CA ARG A 140 4.30 -4.10 16.85
C ARG A 140 4.11 -4.51 18.31
N ASP A 141 4.31 -5.78 18.62
CA ASP A 141 4.14 -6.33 19.96
C ASP A 141 5.14 -5.73 20.94
N LEU A 142 6.40 -5.63 20.49
CA LEU A 142 7.46 -5.01 21.25
C LEU A 142 7.19 -3.52 21.50
N LEU A 143 6.78 -2.76 20.48
CA LEU A 143 6.43 -1.36 20.61
C LEU A 143 5.24 -1.16 21.54
N LEU A 144 4.18 -1.96 21.42
CA LEU A 144 3.02 -1.90 22.32
C LEU A 144 3.40 -2.21 23.77
N ALA A 145 4.31 -3.17 23.99
CA ALA A 145 4.73 -3.55 25.33
C ALA A 145 5.66 -2.52 25.99
N ARG A 146 6.47 -1.81 25.20
CA ARG A 146 7.60 -1.00 25.73
C ARG A 146 7.59 0.49 25.34
N ASP A 147 6.70 0.92 24.46
CA ASP A 147 6.45 2.32 24.10
C ASP A 147 4.99 2.72 24.41
N PRO A 148 4.72 3.30 25.59
CA PRO A 148 3.37 3.71 25.97
C PRO A 148 2.80 4.83 25.08
N GLY A 149 3.63 5.52 24.30
CA GLY A 149 3.22 6.58 23.39
C GLY A 149 2.92 6.11 21.96
N ILE A 150 3.14 4.83 21.64
CA ILE A 150 3.07 4.37 20.24
C ILE A 150 1.69 4.61 19.62
N THR A 151 0.60 4.42 20.37
CA THR A 151 -0.77 4.63 19.87
C THR A 151 -1.00 6.08 19.47
N ALA A 152 -0.54 7.05 20.27
CA ALA A 152 -0.62 8.47 19.92
C ALA A 152 0.25 8.81 18.71
N THR A 153 1.41 8.16 18.57
CA THR A 153 2.33 8.36 17.44
C THR A 153 1.76 7.85 16.11
N VAL A 154 1.11 6.69 16.11
CA VAL A 154 0.61 6.06 14.88
C VAL A 154 -0.82 6.49 14.53
N LEU A 155 -1.60 7.05 15.47
CA LEU A 155 -2.97 7.48 15.20
C LEU A 155 -3.11 8.38 13.96
N PRO A 156 -2.26 9.42 13.76
CA PRO A 156 -2.33 10.27 12.57
C PRO A 156 -2.02 9.53 11.26
N TRP A 157 -1.38 8.36 11.31
CA TRP A 157 -1.03 7.59 10.11
C TRP A 157 -2.25 6.93 9.47
N LEU A 158 -3.35 6.74 10.20
CA LEU A 158 -4.59 6.18 9.64
C LEU A 158 -5.15 7.01 8.49
N ASP A 159 -4.95 8.33 8.55
CA ASP A 159 -5.43 9.30 7.56
C ASP A 159 -4.40 9.58 6.45
N GLY A 160 -3.21 8.97 6.53
CA GLY A 160 -2.16 9.15 5.53
C GLY A 160 -2.37 8.30 4.28
N ASP A 161 -1.80 8.74 3.15
CA ASP A 161 -1.83 8.01 1.87
C ASP A 161 -0.87 6.81 1.84
N ASP A 162 0.12 6.78 2.73
CA ASP A 162 1.11 5.71 2.83
C ASP A 162 0.45 4.41 3.31
N TYR A 163 0.41 3.43 2.41
CA TYR A 163 -0.14 2.09 2.65
C TYR A 163 0.45 1.43 3.90
N THR A 164 1.78 1.39 3.99
CA THR A 164 2.50 0.68 5.04
C THR A 164 2.20 1.29 6.39
N ARG A 165 2.30 2.62 6.50
CA ARG A 165 1.99 3.35 7.73
C ARG A 165 0.55 3.15 8.16
N ARG A 166 -0.41 3.29 7.25
CA ARG A 166 -1.84 3.18 7.56
C ARG A 166 -2.22 1.80 8.07
N PHE A 167 -1.74 0.73 7.42
CA PHE A 167 -2.02 -0.64 7.87
C PHE A 167 -1.30 -0.99 9.17
N ASN A 168 -0.04 -0.57 9.35
CA ASN A 168 0.66 -0.78 10.62
C ASN A 168 -0.01 -0.01 11.77
N ALA A 169 -0.46 1.21 11.53
CA ALA A 169 -1.22 1.99 12.50
C ALA A 169 -2.53 1.31 12.89
N PHE A 170 -3.29 0.83 11.91
CA PHE A 170 -4.52 0.07 12.16
C PHE A 170 -4.25 -1.15 13.04
N ALA A 171 -3.25 -1.98 12.69
CA ALA A 171 -2.91 -3.17 13.45
C ALA A 171 -2.45 -2.86 14.89
N VAL A 172 -1.62 -1.81 15.09
CA VAL A 172 -1.19 -1.36 16.42
C VAL A 172 -2.38 -0.88 17.25
N LEU A 173 -3.22 -0.01 16.70
CA LEU A 173 -4.35 0.59 17.41
C LEU A 173 -5.44 -0.45 17.73
N GLU A 174 -5.71 -1.36 16.80
CA GLU A 174 -6.63 -2.48 17.03
C GLU A 174 -6.12 -3.37 18.16
N LYS A 175 -4.85 -3.78 18.13
CA LYS A 175 -4.27 -4.63 19.17
C LYS A 175 -4.21 -3.95 20.54
N ALA A 176 -3.99 -2.63 20.58
CA ALA A 176 -4.06 -1.84 21.82
C ALA A 176 -5.49 -1.61 22.34
N GLY A 177 -6.53 -1.94 21.56
CA GLY A 177 -7.91 -1.54 21.89
C GLY A 177 -8.12 -0.01 21.86
N ALA A 178 -7.23 0.71 21.16
CA ALA A 178 -7.25 2.17 21.06
C ALA A 178 -7.94 2.67 19.77
N LEU A 179 -8.38 1.76 18.91
CA LEU A 179 -9.07 2.10 17.66
C LEU A 179 -10.56 2.38 17.92
N GLY A 180 -10.99 3.62 17.69
CA GLY A 180 -12.40 3.99 17.76
C GLY A 180 -13.23 3.41 16.61
N ASP A 181 -14.54 3.35 16.79
CA ASP A 181 -15.47 2.85 15.76
C ASP A 181 -15.38 3.67 14.45
N GLY A 182 -15.32 5.00 14.59
CA GLY A 182 -15.16 5.91 13.45
C GLY A 182 -13.83 5.72 12.71
N ASP A 183 -12.74 5.46 13.42
CA ASP A 183 -11.42 5.21 12.83
C ASP A 183 -11.41 3.92 12.03
N ARG A 184 -12.01 2.87 12.59
CA ARG A 184 -12.15 1.57 11.92
C ARG A 184 -12.98 1.69 10.63
N LEU A 185 -14.09 2.41 10.70
CA LEU A 185 -14.95 2.66 9.55
C LEU A 185 -14.23 3.46 8.46
N ARG A 186 -13.51 4.54 8.82
CA ARG A 186 -12.69 5.32 7.87
C ARG A 186 -11.61 4.45 7.23
N PHE A 187 -10.89 3.66 8.02
CA PHE A 187 -9.84 2.76 7.52
C PHE A 187 -10.38 1.80 6.45
N HIS A 188 -11.49 1.10 6.72
CA HIS A 188 -12.04 0.15 5.75
C HIS A 188 -12.61 0.84 4.52
N LEU A 189 -13.28 1.98 4.64
CA LEU A 189 -13.76 2.73 3.48
C LEU A 189 -12.60 3.19 2.59
N VAL A 190 -11.57 3.77 3.19
CA VAL A 190 -10.39 4.24 2.45
C VAL A 190 -9.65 3.07 1.81
N THR A 191 -9.53 1.94 2.51
CA THR A 191 -8.94 0.69 1.96
C THR A 191 -9.73 0.20 0.75
N LEU A 192 -11.07 0.14 0.85
CA LEU A 192 -11.93 -0.26 -0.26
C LEU A 192 -11.73 0.63 -1.48
N LEU A 193 -11.63 1.95 -1.29
CA LEU A 193 -11.53 2.93 -2.38
C LEU A 193 -10.13 3.06 -2.97
N SER A 194 -9.08 2.77 -2.19
CA SER A 194 -7.68 3.03 -2.58
C SER A 194 -7.03 1.89 -3.36
N TYR A 195 -7.52 0.66 -3.20
CA TYR A 195 -6.90 -0.53 -3.80
C TYR A 195 -7.79 -1.16 -4.87
N SER A 196 -7.18 -1.85 -5.84
CA SER A 196 -7.95 -2.56 -6.86
C SER A 196 -8.70 -3.73 -6.24
N SER A 197 -9.71 -4.19 -6.95
CA SER A 197 -10.53 -5.35 -6.59
C SER A 197 -9.77 -6.69 -6.59
N SER A 198 -8.49 -6.70 -6.99
CA SER A 198 -7.63 -7.88 -6.97
C SER A 198 -6.88 -8.07 -5.65
N TYR A 199 -6.90 -7.10 -4.74
CA TYR A 199 -6.22 -7.19 -3.45
C TYR A 199 -7.12 -7.81 -2.38
N THR A 200 -6.57 -8.74 -1.60
CA THR A 200 -7.28 -9.40 -0.49
C THR A 200 -7.81 -8.40 0.54
N VAL A 201 -7.01 -7.38 0.87
CA VAL A 201 -7.41 -6.32 1.82
C VAL A 201 -8.62 -5.52 1.35
N THR A 202 -8.83 -5.36 0.05
CA THR A 202 -10.03 -4.74 -0.52
C THR A 202 -11.25 -5.61 -0.23
N GLY A 203 -11.11 -6.93 -0.38
CA GLY A 203 -12.15 -7.91 -0.11
C GLY A 203 -12.52 -8.00 1.38
N GLU A 204 -11.52 -7.98 2.26
CA GLU A 204 -11.71 -7.93 3.71
C GLU A 204 -12.42 -6.65 4.15
N ALA A 205 -12.02 -5.51 3.60
CA ALA A 205 -12.69 -4.24 3.86
C ALA A 205 -14.14 -4.24 3.39
N ALA A 206 -14.43 -4.76 2.18
CA ALA A 206 -15.80 -4.91 1.70
C ALA A 206 -16.65 -5.79 2.63
N THR A 207 -16.13 -6.95 3.05
CA THR A 207 -16.83 -7.87 3.96
C THR A 207 -17.15 -7.21 5.31
N TRP A 208 -16.18 -6.48 5.86
CA TRP A 208 -16.38 -5.75 7.10
C TRP A 208 -17.47 -4.67 6.94
N LEU A 209 -17.40 -3.86 5.88
CA LEU A 209 -18.36 -2.80 5.61
C LEU A 209 -19.78 -3.33 5.36
N GLU A 210 -19.94 -4.44 4.65
CA GLU A 210 -21.23 -5.10 4.43
C GLU A 210 -21.84 -5.56 5.76
N THR A 211 -21.03 -6.19 6.60
CA THR A 211 -21.47 -6.70 7.92
C THR A 211 -21.87 -5.56 8.85
N GLU A 212 -21.07 -4.49 8.91
CA GLU A 212 -21.31 -3.37 9.82
C GLU A 212 -22.45 -2.47 9.37
N SER A 213 -22.63 -2.28 8.07
CA SER A 213 -23.70 -1.44 7.53
C SER A 213 -25.10 -2.05 7.69
N ALA A 214 -25.18 -3.37 7.87
CA ALA A 214 -26.43 -4.07 8.19
C ALA A 214 -26.89 -3.88 9.65
N LYS A 215 -26.03 -3.34 10.54
CA LYS A 215 -26.37 -3.14 11.95
C LYS A 215 -27.20 -1.88 12.17
N PRO A 216 -28.05 -1.83 13.21
CA PRO A 216 -28.78 -0.61 13.60
C PRO A 216 -27.83 0.56 13.90
N GLY A 217 -28.28 1.79 13.63
CA GLY A 217 -27.51 3.01 13.92
C GLY A 217 -26.43 3.35 12.89
N TRP A 218 -26.45 2.73 11.71
CA TRP A 218 -25.46 2.95 10.65
C TRP A 218 -25.34 4.42 10.23
N ALA A 219 -26.45 5.14 10.09
CA ALA A 219 -26.45 6.53 9.68
C ALA A 219 -25.76 7.43 10.71
N GLU A 220 -26.00 7.19 11.99
CA GLU A 220 -25.35 7.88 13.12
C GLU A 220 -23.86 7.58 13.16
N ARG A 221 -23.47 6.30 12.99
CA ARG A 221 -22.06 5.86 12.97
C ARG A 221 -21.28 6.52 11.83
N LYS A 222 -21.80 6.51 10.59
CA LYS A 222 -21.18 7.21 9.47
C LYS A 222 -20.98 8.70 9.74
N ARG A 223 -22.00 9.37 10.29
CA ARG A 223 -21.91 10.80 10.63
C ARG A 223 -20.85 11.08 11.70
N ALA A 224 -20.78 10.24 12.73
CA ALA A 224 -19.79 10.34 13.79
C ALA A 224 -18.36 10.06 13.28
N ALA A 225 -18.21 9.17 12.31
CA ALA A 225 -16.94 8.77 11.73
C ALA A 225 -16.25 9.85 10.88
N ARG A 226 -16.95 10.95 10.51
CA ARG A 226 -16.41 12.05 9.70
C ARG A 226 -15.67 11.53 8.45
N LEU A 227 -16.40 10.76 7.65
CA LEU A 227 -15.88 10.13 6.45
C LEU A 227 -15.20 11.13 5.51
N PRO A 228 -14.07 10.77 4.88
CA PRO A 228 -13.50 11.58 3.82
C PRO A 228 -14.46 11.63 2.63
N ALA A 229 -14.32 12.68 1.81
CA ALA A 229 -15.03 12.75 0.55
C ALA A 229 -14.63 11.57 -0.35
N ILE A 230 -15.62 10.89 -0.92
CA ILE A 230 -15.39 9.83 -1.90
C ILE A 230 -15.02 10.52 -3.22
N THR A 231 -13.75 10.45 -3.61
CA THR A 231 -13.24 11.11 -4.83
C THR A 231 -12.66 10.14 -5.85
N GLY A 232 -12.14 8.99 -5.39
CA GLY A 232 -11.63 7.91 -6.23
C GLY A 232 -12.14 6.55 -5.78
N ALA A 233 -12.10 5.57 -6.68
CA ALA A 233 -12.52 4.20 -6.39
C ALA A 233 -11.75 3.20 -7.26
N ARG A 234 -10.53 2.86 -6.83
CA ARG A 234 -9.67 1.91 -7.57
C ARG A 234 -10.31 0.52 -7.69
N CYS A 235 -11.13 0.13 -6.72
CA CYS A 235 -11.87 -1.13 -6.73
C CYS A 235 -12.92 -1.23 -7.85
N LEU A 236 -13.29 -0.10 -8.48
CA LEU A 236 -14.29 -0.05 -9.55
C LEU A 236 -13.71 -0.11 -10.97
N HIS A 237 -12.38 -0.11 -11.15
CA HIS A 237 -11.74 -0.27 -12.48
C HIS A 237 -11.70 -1.73 -12.96
N SER A 238 -12.74 -2.49 -12.64
CA SER A 238 -12.86 -3.89 -13.05
C SER A 238 -14.32 -4.33 -13.04
N GLY A 239 -14.69 -5.26 -13.91
CA GLY A 239 -15.99 -5.95 -13.88
C GLY A 239 -15.95 -7.31 -13.18
N ASN A 240 -15.57 -7.38 -11.89
CA ASN A 240 -15.55 -8.63 -11.11
C ASN A 240 -16.48 -8.58 -9.88
N GLU A 241 -16.63 -9.72 -9.18
CA GLU A 241 -17.51 -9.84 -8.01
C GLU A 241 -17.20 -8.84 -6.89
N LEU A 242 -15.92 -8.50 -6.68
CA LEU A 242 -15.58 -7.52 -5.65
C LEU A 242 -15.95 -6.09 -6.06
N ALA A 243 -15.86 -5.75 -7.36
CA ALA A 243 -16.40 -4.50 -7.86
C ALA A 243 -17.93 -4.46 -7.73
N ASP A 244 -18.64 -5.57 -7.94
CA ASP A 244 -20.09 -5.67 -7.73
C ASP A 244 -20.48 -5.39 -6.27
N ARG A 245 -19.70 -5.94 -5.32
CA ARG A 245 -19.86 -5.67 -3.89
C ARG A 245 -19.60 -4.20 -3.55
N ALA A 246 -18.54 -3.62 -4.10
CA ALA A 246 -18.25 -2.20 -3.95
C ALA A 246 -19.39 -1.33 -4.52
N VAL A 247 -19.95 -1.67 -5.69
CA VAL A 247 -21.12 -1.00 -6.27
C VAL A 247 -22.31 -1.07 -5.30
N ALA A 248 -22.61 -2.24 -4.73
CA ALA A 248 -23.72 -2.39 -3.78
C ALA A 248 -23.53 -1.56 -2.51
N LEU A 249 -22.33 -1.56 -1.93
CA LEU A 249 -21.97 -0.73 -0.78
C LEU A 249 -22.13 0.76 -1.09
N LEU A 250 -21.63 1.21 -2.24
CA LEU A 250 -21.66 2.60 -2.65
C LEU A 250 -23.05 3.06 -3.07
N ALA A 251 -23.91 2.18 -3.61
CA ALA A 251 -25.28 2.51 -3.97
C ALA A 251 -26.24 2.52 -2.77
N GLY A 252 -26.03 1.64 -1.80
CA GLY A 252 -26.89 1.48 -0.63
C GLY A 252 -26.32 2.21 0.60
N PRO A 253 -25.56 1.51 1.46
CA PRO A 253 -25.03 2.06 2.71
C PRO A 253 -24.31 3.41 2.61
N PHE A 254 -23.65 3.70 1.48
CA PHE A 254 -22.92 4.95 1.23
C PHE A 254 -23.53 5.79 0.09
N GLY A 255 -24.80 5.55 -0.27
CA GLY A 255 -25.46 6.18 -1.43
C GLY A 255 -25.44 7.71 -1.40
N ASP A 256 -25.58 8.32 -0.22
CA ASP A 256 -25.53 9.78 -0.08
C ASP A 256 -24.13 10.34 -0.30
N GLU A 257 -23.13 9.70 0.28
CA GLU A 257 -21.73 10.10 0.19
C GLU A 257 -21.15 9.86 -1.22
N SER A 258 -21.59 8.80 -1.91
CA SER A 258 -21.03 8.38 -3.20
C SER A 258 -21.66 9.07 -4.40
N ALA A 259 -22.88 9.62 -4.29
CA ALA A 259 -23.66 10.01 -5.47
C ALA A 259 -23.02 11.11 -6.34
N VAL A 260 -22.28 12.05 -5.74
CA VAL A 260 -21.53 13.06 -6.50
C VAL A 260 -20.37 12.42 -7.26
N ALA A 261 -19.63 11.52 -6.60
CA ALA A 261 -18.51 10.80 -7.20
C ALA A 261 -18.97 9.87 -8.33
N ALA A 262 -20.05 9.11 -8.09
CA ALA A 262 -20.65 8.21 -9.08
C ALA A 262 -21.09 8.95 -10.35
N LEU A 263 -21.65 10.16 -10.21
CA LEU A 263 -21.98 11.01 -11.36
C LEU A 263 -20.74 11.45 -12.12
N ALA A 264 -19.66 11.84 -11.43
CA ALA A 264 -18.40 12.19 -12.07
C ALA A 264 -17.78 10.99 -12.80
N TRP A 265 -17.81 9.80 -12.17
CA TRP A 265 -17.31 8.56 -12.78
C TRP A 265 -18.07 8.19 -14.05
N CYS A 266 -19.35 8.53 -14.19
CA CYS A 266 -20.11 8.32 -15.44
C CYS A 266 -19.52 9.05 -16.67
N ALA A 267 -18.60 9.99 -16.48
CA ALA A 267 -17.88 10.69 -17.54
C ALA A 267 -16.41 10.23 -17.68
N ASP A 268 -15.96 9.25 -16.90
CA ASP A 268 -14.58 8.78 -16.90
C ASP A 268 -14.20 8.07 -18.22
N PRO A 269 -12.97 8.25 -18.73
CA PRO A 269 -12.50 7.50 -19.90
C PRO A 269 -12.37 5.99 -19.65
N ASP A 270 -12.14 5.55 -18.41
CA ASP A 270 -12.11 4.12 -18.08
C ASP A 270 -13.52 3.53 -18.15
N GLN A 271 -13.68 2.52 -19.01
CA GLN A 271 -14.98 1.91 -19.28
C GLN A 271 -15.60 1.27 -18.04
N ASP A 272 -14.80 0.60 -17.22
CA ASP A 272 -15.30 -0.16 -16.06
C ASP A 272 -15.69 0.78 -14.93
N LEU A 273 -14.87 1.80 -14.63
CA LEU A 273 -15.21 2.84 -13.67
C LEU A 273 -16.48 3.59 -14.10
N ARG A 274 -16.56 3.97 -15.37
CA ARG A 274 -17.74 4.65 -15.91
C ARG A 274 -19.00 3.82 -15.82
N TRP A 275 -18.93 2.54 -16.20
CA TRP A 275 -20.06 1.63 -16.12
C TRP A 275 -20.47 1.37 -14.66
N ASN A 276 -19.51 1.19 -13.77
CA ASN A 276 -19.78 0.99 -12.35
C ASN A 276 -20.36 2.26 -11.70
N GLY A 277 -19.94 3.46 -12.10
CA GLY A 277 -20.57 4.73 -11.72
C GLY A 277 -22.06 4.77 -12.09
N TYR A 278 -22.40 4.37 -13.33
CA TYR A 278 -23.80 4.24 -13.76
C TYR A 278 -24.57 3.22 -12.92
N ARG A 279 -23.98 2.05 -12.65
CA ARG A 279 -24.61 1.01 -11.81
C ARG A 279 -24.88 1.49 -10.40
N ILE A 280 -23.98 2.30 -9.81
CA ILE A 280 -24.19 2.91 -8.49
C ILE A 280 -25.40 3.84 -8.52
N LEU A 281 -25.49 4.74 -9.51
CA LEU A 281 -26.64 5.63 -9.66
C LEU A 281 -27.94 4.87 -9.91
N ALA A 282 -27.91 3.83 -10.75
CA ALA A 282 -29.06 2.98 -11.06
C ALA A 282 -29.57 2.24 -9.81
N ALA A 283 -28.69 1.57 -9.08
CA ALA A 283 -29.04 0.83 -7.87
C ALA A 283 -29.47 1.75 -6.72
N GLY A 284 -28.95 2.98 -6.68
CA GLY A 284 -29.36 4.01 -5.71
C GLY A 284 -30.64 4.76 -6.08
N HIS A 285 -31.27 4.45 -7.22
CA HIS A 285 -32.41 5.20 -7.79
C HIS A 285 -32.13 6.70 -7.99
N ARG A 286 -30.96 7.04 -8.54
CA ARG A 286 -30.45 8.42 -8.76
C ARG A 286 -30.14 8.75 -10.22
N LEU A 287 -30.70 8.00 -11.17
CA LEU A 287 -30.44 8.19 -12.60
C LEU A 287 -30.99 9.52 -13.13
N GLU A 288 -31.93 10.16 -12.44
CA GLU A 288 -32.44 11.50 -12.78
C GLU A 288 -31.35 12.58 -12.75
N ARG A 289 -30.20 12.30 -12.13
CA ARG A 289 -29.03 13.19 -12.10
C ARG A 289 -28.12 13.03 -13.32
N LEU A 290 -28.32 11.99 -14.13
CA LEU A 290 -27.50 11.65 -15.29
C LEU A 290 -28.32 11.86 -16.57
N ASP A 291 -27.68 12.42 -17.60
CA ASP A 291 -28.21 12.34 -18.96
C ASP A 291 -28.01 10.90 -19.48
N VAL A 292 -28.96 10.03 -19.17
CA VAL A 292 -28.93 8.60 -19.51
C VAL A 292 -28.79 8.38 -21.03
N PRO A 293 -29.53 9.10 -21.91
CA PRO A 293 -29.27 9.06 -23.35
C PRO A 293 -27.83 9.38 -23.75
N ALA A 294 -27.26 10.48 -23.24
CA ALA A 294 -25.89 10.87 -23.57
C ALA A 294 -24.87 9.85 -23.04
N PHE A 295 -25.09 9.29 -21.85
CA PHE A 295 -24.26 8.23 -21.27
C PHE A 295 -24.19 6.99 -22.17
N HIS A 296 -25.34 6.47 -22.61
CA HIS A 296 -25.37 5.29 -23.48
C HIS A 296 -24.79 5.60 -24.87
N ALA A 297 -25.03 6.79 -25.41
CA ALA A 297 -24.41 7.23 -26.66
C ALA A 297 -22.87 7.26 -26.56
N ALA A 298 -22.32 7.83 -25.48
CA ALA A 298 -20.88 7.85 -25.22
C ALA A 298 -20.31 6.44 -25.04
N THR A 299 -21.05 5.56 -24.36
CA THR A 299 -20.65 4.14 -24.17
C THR A 299 -20.48 3.44 -25.52
N LEU A 300 -21.41 3.64 -26.48
CA LEU A 300 -21.33 3.06 -27.82
C LEU A 300 -20.10 3.51 -28.63
N THR A 301 -19.49 4.64 -28.29
CA THR A 301 -18.35 5.20 -29.04
C THR A 301 -17.01 5.11 -28.29
N SER A 302 -16.96 4.44 -27.14
CA SER A 302 -15.74 4.37 -26.32
C SER A 302 -15.54 3.04 -25.61
N PHE A 303 -16.42 2.06 -25.81
CA PHE A 303 -16.18 0.69 -25.37
C PHE A 303 -15.09 0.02 -26.22
N ASP A 304 -14.50 -1.05 -25.69
CA ASP A 304 -13.62 -1.95 -26.46
C ASP A 304 -14.47 -2.90 -27.34
N PRO A 305 -14.46 -2.75 -28.69
CA PRO A 305 -15.28 -3.57 -29.57
C PRO A 305 -14.90 -5.04 -29.64
N LEU A 306 -13.79 -5.45 -29.03
CA LEU A 306 -13.41 -6.87 -28.92
C LEU A 306 -14.37 -7.66 -28.04
N PHE A 307 -15.01 -7.01 -27.08
CA PHE A 307 -15.80 -7.66 -26.06
C PHE A 307 -17.24 -7.16 -26.10
N ALA A 308 -18.20 -8.11 -26.03
CA ALA A 308 -19.60 -7.79 -25.78
C ALA A 308 -19.79 -7.45 -24.29
N THR A 309 -19.23 -6.34 -23.84
CA THR A 309 -19.25 -5.98 -22.42
C THR A 309 -20.67 -5.69 -21.94
N PRO A 310 -20.99 -5.92 -20.65
CA PRO A 310 -22.30 -5.59 -20.11
C PRO A 310 -22.73 -4.14 -20.38
N ALA A 311 -21.77 -3.20 -20.32
CA ALA A 311 -22.00 -1.79 -20.62
C ALA A 311 -22.45 -1.56 -22.06
N PHE A 312 -21.75 -2.18 -23.03
CA PHE A 312 -22.10 -2.10 -24.44
C PHE A 312 -23.48 -2.70 -24.71
N LEU A 313 -23.74 -3.91 -24.20
CA LEU A 313 -25.03 -4.58 -24.39
C LEU A 313 -26.18 -3.75 -23.80
N ALA A 314 -26.00 -3.16 -22.62
CA ALA A 314 -26.98 -2.27 -22.02
C ALA A 314 -27.23 -1.02 -22.86
N ALA A 315 -26.19 -0.42 -23.45
CA ALA A 315 -26.34 0.74 -24.33
C ALA A 315 -27.10 0.41 -25.62
N VAL A 316 -26.83 -0.75 -26.24
CA VAL A 316 -27.60 -1.23 -27.40
C VAL A 316 -29.07 -1.45 -27.02
N THR A 317 -29.34 -2.15 -25.91
CA THR A 317 -30.70 -2.38 -25.43
C THR A 317 -31.44 -1.08 -25.13
N PHE A 318 -30.77 -0.12 -24.49
CA PHE A 318 -31.34 1.20 -24.20
C PHE A 318 -31.75 1.94 -25.49
N CYS A 319 -30.85 1.99 -26.48
CA CYS A 319 -31.13 2.64 -27.75
C CYS A 319 -32.26 1.94 -28.52
N SER A 320 -32.28 0.60 -28.56
CA SER A 320 -33.38 -0.17 -29.17
C SER A 320 -34.73 0.10 -28.51
N ALA A 321 -34.75 0.26 -27.18
CA ALA A 321 -35.98 0.54 -26.43
C ALA A 321 -36.59 1.92 -26.74
N GLN A 322 -35.87 2.82 -27.43
CA GLN A 322 -36.40 4.10 -27.88
C GLN A 322 -37.33 4.00 -29.11
N ARG A 323 -37.59 2.79 -29.61
CA ARG A 323 -38.49 2.59 -30.74
C ARG A 323 -39.88 3.18 -30.46
N GLY A 324 -40.36 4.01 -31.39
CA GLY A 324 -41.67 4.66 -31.27
C GLY A 324 -41.72 5.80 -30.24
N THR A 325 -40.60 6.15 -29.59
CA THR A 325 -40.52 7.30 -28.67
C THR A 325 -39.96 8.53 -29.41
N PRO A 326 -40.11 9.74 -28.85
CA PRO A 326 -39.44 10.95 -29.35
C PRO A 326 -37.90 10.84 -29.38
N GLY A 327 -37.32 9.91 -28.61
CA GLY A 327 -35.88 9.66 -28.55
C GLY A 327 -35.33 8.80 -29.69
N ALA A 328 -36.18 8.17 -30.51
CA ALA A 328 -35.76 7.29 -31.60
C ALA A 328 -34.73 7.91 -32.57
N PRO A 329 -34.84 9.18 -33.01
CA PRO A 329 -33.85 9.79 -33.89
C PRO A 329 -32.46 9.89 -33.25
N ALA A 330 -32.38 10.31 -31.99
CA ALA A 330 -31.13 10.43 -31.25
C ALA A 330 -30.50 9.04 -31.00
N ALA A 331 -31.31 8.04 -30.63
CA ALA A 331 -30.85 6.66 -30.47
C ALA A 331 -30.30 6.07 -31.77
N ARG A 332 -30.95 6.37 -32.92
CA ARG A 332 -30.46 5.95 -34.23
C ARG A 332 -29.10 6.59 -34.57
N GLN A 333 -28.93 7.87 -34.25
CA GLN A 333 -27.66 8.56 -34.43
C GLN A 333 -26.55 7.97 -33.54
N ALA A 334 -26.86 7.66 -32.28
CA ALA A 334 -25.92 7.03 -31.36
C ALA A 334 -25.48 5.63 -31.85
N LEU A 335 -26.43 4.80 -32.30
CA LEU A 335 -26.11 3.49 -32.90
C LEU A 335 -25.29 3.63 -34.18
N ALA A 336 -25.58 4.62 -35.04
CA ALA A 336 -24.78 4.88 -36.23
C ALA A 336 -23.33 5.27 -35.88
N ALA A 337 -23.15 6.12 -34.87
CA ALA A 337 -21.82 6.50 -34.37
C ALA A 337 -21.07 5.30 -33.76
N GLY A 338 -21.77 4.45 -33.01
CA GLY A 338 -21.21 3.20 -32.48
C GLY A 338 -20.80 2.23 -33.60
N ALA A 339 -21.62 2.07 -34.63
CA ALA A 339 -21.26 1.25 -35.80
C ALA A 339 -20.01 1.80 -36.49
N GLN A 340 -19.89 3.12 -36.64
CA GLN A 340 -18.70 3.76 -37.21
C GLN A 340 -17.45 3.54 -36.34
N HIS A 341 -17.56 3.61 -35.01
CA HIS A 341 -16.47 3.29 -34.09
C HIS A 341 -15.98 1.85 -34.27
N ILE A 342 -16.90 0.88 -34.26
CA ILE A 342 -16.57 -0.54 -34.44
C ILE A 342 -15.93 -0.80 -35.81
N SER A 343 -16.44 -0.18 -36.88
CA SER A 343 -15.86 -0.30 -38.23
C SER A 343 -14.42 0.22 -38.29
N LYS A 344 -14.09 1.33 -37.61
CA LYS A 344 -12.72 1.84 -37.55
C LYS A 344 -11.77 0.85 -36.87
N GLU A 345 -12.20 0.21 -35.79
CA GLU A 345 -11.41 -0.82 -35.11
C GLU A 345 -11.23 -2.09 -35.96
N ILE A 346 -12.28 -2.52 -36.68
CA ILE A 346 -12.17 -3.62 -37.66
C ILE A 346 -11.11 -3.29 -38.72
N ASP A 347 -11.18 -2.10 -39.33
CA ASP A 347 -10.22 -1.67 -40.36
C ASP A 347 -8.78 -1.65 -39.81
N LEU A 348 -8.61 -1.20 -38.56
CA LEU A 348 -7.31 -1.17 -37.89
C LEU A 348 -6.74 -2.59 -37.69
N TYR A 349 -7.58 -3.53 -37.24
CA TYR A 349 -7.17 -4.91 -37.06
C TYR A 349 -6.91 -5.66 -38.36
N GLU A 350 -7.66 -5.37 -39.43
CA GLU A 350 -7.49 -6.00 -40.74
C GLU A 350 -6.23 -5.54 -41.47
N LYS A 351 -5.83 -4.27 -41.29
CA LYS A 351 -4.58 -3.73 -41.84
C LYS A 351 -3.32 -4.31 -41.19
N SER A 352 -3.45 -4.94 -40.03
CA SER A 352 -2.33 -5.66 -39.41
C SER A 352 -2.08 -6.99 -40.13
N GLU A 353 -0.81 -7.25 -40.49
CA GLU A 353 -0.39 -8.51 -41.10
C GLU A 353 -0.45 -9.70 -40.13
N ALA A 354 -0.50 -9.44 -38.82
CA ALA A 354 -0.51 -10.47 -37.80
C ALA A 354 -1.85 -11.25 -37.74
N ARG A 355 -1.77 -12.59 -37.78
CA ARG A 355 -2.93 -13.50 -37.76
C ARG A 355 -3.88 -13.27 -36.57
N PHE A 356 -3.35 -12.95 -35.39
CA PHE A 356 -4.17 -12.72 -34.19
C PHE A 356 -5.03 -11.45 -34.30
N MET A 357 -4.59 -10.42 -35.04
CA MET A 357 -5.37 -9.22 -35.28
C MET A 357 -6.56 -9.49 -36.20
N LYS A 358 -6.40 -10.37 -37.21
CA LYS A 358 -7.53 -10.78 -38.05
C LYS A 358 -8.62 -11.53 -37.26
N GLN A 359 -8.26 -12.28 -36.22
CA GLN A 359 -9.22 -12.90 -35.31
C GLN A 359 -9.96 -11.87 -34.45
N ARG A 360 -9.24 -10.85 -33.97
CA ARG A 360 -9.83 -9.70 -33.27
C ARG A 360 -10.86 -8.94 -34.11
N ALA A 361 -10.56 -8.70 -35.39
CA ALA A 361 -11.51 -8.11 -36.33
C ALA A 361 -12.82 -8.92 -36.44
N ALA A 362 -12.75 -10.25 -36.43
CA ALA A 362 -13.94 -11.10 -36.46
C ALA A 362 -14.82 -10.91 -35.21
N GLY A 363 -14.23 -10.78 -34.01
CA GLY A 363 -14.96 -10.46 -32.78
C GLY A 363 -15.66 -9.10 -32.84
N CYS A 364 -14.99 -8.08 -33.40
CA CYS A 364 -15.61 -6.77 -33.59
C CYS A 364 -16.78 -6.80 -34.60
N ARG A 365 -16.69 -7.61 -35.66
CA ARG A 365 -17.79 -7.76 -36.63
C ARG A 365 -19.07 -8.30 -35.98
N GLU A 366 -18.97 -9.17 -34.98
CA GLU A 366 -20.15 -9.61 -34.22
C GLU A 366 -20.83 -8.45 -33.50
N GLN A 367 -20.05 -7.52 -32.93
CA GLN A 367 -20.61 -6.32 -32.29
C GLN A 367 -21.21 -5.37 -33.33
N LEU A 368 -20.59 -5.23 -34.50
CA LEU A 368 -21.14 -4.44 -35.60
C LEU A 368 -22.50 -4.96 -36.05
N VAL A 369 -22.66 -6.28 -36.17
CA VAL A 369 -23.95 -6.90 -36.50
C VAL A 369 -25.02 -6.56 -35.45
N ARG A 370 -24.67 -6.58 -34.16
CA ARG A 370 -25.60 -6.22 -33.08
C ARG A 370 -26.06 -4.77 -33.16
N VAL A 371 -25.14 -3.82 -33.33
CA VAL A 371 -25.46 -2.38 -33.42
C VAL A 371 -26.28 -2.07 -34.67
N THR A 372 -25.91 -2.65 -35.81
CA THR A 372 -26.62 -2.42 -37.09
C THR A 372 -28.02 -3.04 -37.10
N ALA A 373 -28.20 -4.21 -36.48
CA ALA A 373 -29.52 -4.81 -36.28
C ALA A 373 -30.43 -3.92 -35.41
N ALA A 374 -29.93 -3.45 -34.25
CA ALA A 374 -30.64 -2.51 -33.40
C ALA A 374 -31.01 -1.20 -34.12
N GLN A 375 -30.09 -0.68 -34.94
CA GLN A 375 -30.34 0.53 -35.73
C GLN A 375 -31.45 0.33 -36.77
N ALA A 376 -31.48 -0.83 -37.44
CA ALA A 376 -32.50 -1.16 -38.43
C ALA A 376 -33.89 -1.31 -37.81
N GLU A 377 -33.97 -1.86 -36.59
CA GLU A 377 -35.22 -1.98 -35.83
C GLU A 377 -35.83 -0.62 -35.47
N LEU A 378 -35.02 0.40 -35.21
CA LEU A 378 -35.49 1.78 -35.00
C LEU A 378 -36.02 2.45 -36.28
N GLY A 379 -35.73 1.89 -37.46
CA GLY A 379 -36.20 2.37 -38.77
C GLY A 379 -37.60 1.89 -39.16
N ARG A 380 -38.09 0.85 -38.49
CA ARG A 380 -39.39 0.21 -38.73
C ARG A 380 -40.40 0.60 -37.66
#